data_AF-A0A1N7NDG9-F1
#
_entry.id   AF-A0A1N7NDG9-F1
#
_cell.length_a   1.000
_cell.length_b   1.000
_cell.length_c   1.000
_cell.angle_alpha   90.00
_cell.angle_beta   90.00
_cell.angle_gamma   90.00
#
_symmetry.space_group_name_H-M   'P 1'
#
loop_
_entity.id
_entity.type
_entity.pdbx_description
1 polymer ?
#
loop_
_entity_poly.entity_id
_entity_poly.type
_entity_poly.pdbx_seq_one_letter_code
_entity_poly.pdbx_strand_id
1 'polypeptide(L)'
;MKLVKNLTDNGIRFYWIDESEDRLSPELATLQLAKEWRIQTLFNTYKAVERRSSIIDRRSDSNKRERISKNHHSLQSNPQGRRVADRVVEVYIDLAKKQLQALC
;
A
#
# COMPACT_ATOMS: atom_id res chain seq x y z
N MET A 1 -2.95 6.20 8.59
CA MET A 1 -3.15 4.81 8.09
C MET A 1 -1.87 4.02 8.17
N LYS A 2 -1.87 2.91 8.92
CA LYS A 2 -0.75 1.99 9.07
C LYS A 2 -1.18 0.58 8.63
N LEU A 3 -0.31 -0.15 7.94
CA LEU A 3 -0.60 -1.52 7.50
C LEU A 3 -0.17 -2.52 8.57
N VAL A 4 -1.09 -3.39 8.96
CA VAL A 4 -0.86 -4.48 9.91
C VAL A 4 -0.83 -5.81 9.14
N LYS A 5 0.14 -6.65 9.49
CA LYS A 5 0.24 -8.05 9.06
C LYS A 5 -0.03 -8.93 10.26
N ASN A 6 -1.05 -9.78 10.17
CA ASN A 6 -1.49 -10.66 11.23
C ASN A 6 -1.44 -12.12 10.79
N LEU A 7 -1.14 -13.03 11.72
CA LEU A 7 -1.29 -14.46 11.49
C LEU A 7 -2.63 -14.90 12.09
N THR A 8 -3.47 -15.47 11.24
CA THR A 8 -4.77 -16.03 11.61
C THR A 8 -4.76 -17.53 11.33
N ASP A 9 -5.76 -18.26 11.80
CA ASP A 9 -5.93 -19.70 11.50
C ASP A 9 -6.02 -19.97 10.00
N ASN A 10 -6.46 -18.98 9.23
CA ASN A 10 -6.54 -19.00 7.76
C ASN A 10 -5.28 -18.48 7.05
N GLY A 11 -4.17 -18.34 7.79
CA GLY A 11 -2.88 -17.85 7.29
C GLY A 11 -2.65 -16.35 7.50
N ILE A 12 -1.70 -15.78 6.76
CA ILE A 12 -1.31 -14.38 6.87
C ILE A 12 -2.40 -13.48 6.27
N ARG A 13 -2.88 -12.52 7.06
CA ARG A 13 -3.86 -11.51 6.67
C ARG A 13 -3.31 -10.10 6.86
N PHE A 14 -3.79 -9.17 6.04
CA PHE A 14 -3.39 -7.77 6.04
C PHE A 14 -4.60 -6.87 6.28
N TYR A 15 -4.46 -5.85 7.11
CA TYR A 15 -5.51 -4.85 7.29
C TYR A 15 -4.92 -3.48 7.66
N TRP A 16 -5.68 -2.41 7.42
CA TRP A 16 -5.29 -1.05 7.71
C TRP A 16 -5.89 -0.57 9.03
N ILE A 17 -5.11 0.17 9.81
CA ILE A 17 -5.56 0.86 11.02
C ILE A 17 -5.34 2.37 10.93
N ASP A 18 -6.13 3.10 11.70
CA ASP A 18 -5.96 4.53 11.95
C ASP A 18 -4.86 4.83 13.00
N GLU A 19 -4.57 6.12 13.24
CA GLU A 19 -3.82 6.62 14.39
C GLU A 19 -4.48 6.24 15.71
N SER A 20 -5.81 6.11 15.74
CA SER A 20 -6.59 5.63 16.89
C SER A 20 -6.57 4.11 17.08
N GLU A 21 -5.79 3.38 16.28
CA GLU A 21 -5.74 1.90 16.22
C GLU A 21 -7.03 1.21 15.73
N ASP A 22 -8.05 1.99 15.38
CA ASP A 22 -9.28 1.47 14.80
C ASP A 22 -9.05 0.86 13.41
N ARG A 23 -9.72 -0.25 13.15
CA ARG A 23 -9.63 -0.99 11.88
C ARG A 23 -10.39 -0.24 10.78
N LEU A 24 -9.68 0.12 9.73
CA LEU A 24 -10.22 0.85 8.58
C LEU A 24 -10.60 -0.06 7.41
N SER A 25 -9.92 -1.21 7.25
CA SER A 25 -10.15 -2.13 6.14
C SER A 25 -10.62 -3.51 6.60
N PRO A 26 -11.29 -4.28 5.71
CA PRO A 26 -11.47 -5.72 5.92
C PRO A 26 -10.11 -6.45 5.94
N GLU A 27 -10.13 -7.73 6.30
CA GLU A 27 -8.97 -8.61 6.22
C GLU A 27 -8.67 -8.99 4.77
N LEU A 28 -7.46 -8.70 4.33
CA LEU A 28 -7.01 -8.89 2.96
C LEU A 28 -5.99 -10.01 2.91
N ALA A 29 -6.13 -10.90 1.92
CA ALA A 29 -5.30 -12.09 1.82
C ALA A 29 -3.87 -11.80 1.36
N THR A 30 -3.65 -10.70 0.64
CA THR A 30 -2.34 -10.37 0.05
C THR A 30 -1.98 -8.90 0.25
N LEU A 31 -0.68 -8.61 0.27
CA LEU A 31 -0.18 -7.24 0.29
C LEU A 31 -0.65 -6.43 -0.92
N GLN A 32 -0.83 -7.08 -2.07
CA GLN A 32 -1.33 -6.44 -3.29
C GLN A 32 -2.75 -5.93 -3.12
N LEU A 33 -3.65 -6.75 -2.55
CA LEU A 33 -5.02 -6.33 -2.23
C LEU A 33 -5.03 -5.19 -1.21
N ALA A 34 -4.13 -5.22 -0.21
CA ALA A 34 -3.99 -4.13 0.75
C ALA A 34 -3.55 -2.81 0.10
N LYS A 35 -2.67 -2.86 -0.90
CA LYS A 35 -2.26 -1.68 -1.68
C LYS A 35 -3.42 -1.13 -2.50
N GLU A 36 -4.16 -2.00 -3.18
CA GLU A 36 -5.31 -1.62 -4.01
C GLU A 36 -6.41 -0.96 -3.17
N TRP A 37 -6.73 -1.56 -2.02
CA TRP A 37 -7.70 -0.98 -1.08
C TRP A 37 -7.30 0.42 -0.61
N ARG A 38 -6.02 0.63 -0.29
CA ARG A 38 -5.51 1.96 0.11
C ARG A 38 -5.67 2.98 -1.00
N ILE A 39 -5.35 2.61 -2.24
CA ILE A 39 -5.46 3.51 -3.39
C ILE A 39 -6.92 3.90 -3.62
N GLN A 40 -7.84 2.93 -3.60
CA GLN A 40 -9.28 3.18 -3.73
C GLN A 40 -9.81 4.07 -2.61
N THR A 41 -9.41 3.81 -1.36
CA THR A 41 -9.84 4.60 -0.21
C THR A 41 -9.33 6.04 -0.27
N LEU A 42 -8.05 6.24 -0.62
CA LEU A 42 -7.47 7.58 -0.79
C LEU A 42 -8.13 8.34 -1.95
N PHE A 43 -8.50 7.65 -3.02
CA PHE A 43 -9.25 8.24 -4.13
C PHE A 43 -10.65 8.67 -3.68
N ASN A 44 -11.42 7.78 -3.05
CA ASN A 44 -12.79 8.05 -2.63
C ASN A 44 -12.90 9.15 -1.55
N THR A 45 -11.89 9.30 -0.71
CA THR A 45 -11.85 10.31 0.37
C THR A 45 -11.30 11.66 -0.09
N TYR A 46 -10.80 11.77 -1.33
CA TYR A 46 -10.26 13.01 -1.86
C TYR A 46 -11.39 13.99 -2.19
N LYS A 47 -11.51 15.06 -1.38
CA LYS A 47 -12.60 16.07 -1.51
C LYS A 47 -12.27 17.26 -2.43
N ALA A 48 -11.05 17.37 -2.95
CA ALA A 48 -10.71 18.48 -3.84
C ALA A 48 -11.19 18.21 -5.28
N VAL A 49 -11.20 19.24 -6.15
CA VAL A 49 -11.53 19.09 -7.57
C VAL A 49 -10.60 18.05 -8.20
N GLU A 50 -11.12 16.84 -8.37
CA GLU A 50 -10.40 15.67 -8.89
C GLU A 50 -9.88 16.00 -10.30
N ARG A 51 -8.57 16.20 -10.45
CA ARG A 51 -7.95 16.44 -11.77
C ARG A 51 -7.87 15.17 -12.64
N ARG A 52 -8.34 14.02 -12.14
CA ARG A 52 -8.32 12.74 -12.84
C ARG A 52 -9.74 12.30 -13.19
N SER A 53 -9.92 11.86 -14.43
CA SER A 53 -11.15 11.20 -14.88
C SER A 53 -11.16 9.68 -14.61
N SER A 54 -10.07 9.09 -14.08
CA SER A 54 -10.01 7.65 -13.83
C SER A 54 -9.20 7.26 -12.59
N ILE A 55 -9.64 6.17 -11.96
CA ILE A 55 -8.98 5.47 -10.83
C ILE A 55 -7.74 4.69 -11.31
N ILE A 56 -7.72 4.28 -12.58
CA ILE A 56 -6.65 3.47 -13.16
C ILE A 56 -5.42 4.35 -13.36
N ASP A 57 -4.39 4.13 -12.53
CA ASP A 57 -3.13 4.82 -12.70
C ASP A 57 -2.26 4.13 -13.77
N ARG A 58 -2.21 4.74 -14.96
CA ARG A 58 -1.33 4.35 -16.08
C ARG A 58 0.18 4.35 -15.77
N ARG A 59 0.60 4.86 -14.61
CA ARG A 59 2.00 4.80 -14.11
C ARG A 59 2.27 3.59 -13.22
N SER A 60 1.23 2.86 -12.83
CA SER A 60 1.34 1.69 -11.96
C SER A 60 1.92 0.47 -12.67
N ASP A 61 1.96 0.48 -14.00
CA ASP A 61 2.59 -0.55 -14.81
C ASP A 61 4.08 -0.70 -14.41
N SER A 62 4.39 -1.78 -13.69
CA SER A 62 5.72 -2.09 -13.19
C SER A 62 6.70 -2.30 -14.34
N ASN A 63 6.25 -2.92 -15.43
CA ASN A 63 7.08 -3.22 -16.60
C ASN A 63 7.44 -1.93 -17.33
N LYS A 64 6.49 -1.01 -17.48
CA LYS A 64 6.75 0.31 -18.04
C LYS A 64 7.68 1.14 -17.16
N ARG A 65 7.52 1.07 -15.83
CA ARG A 65 8.42 1.73 -14.88
C ARG A 65 9.85 1.18 -14.95
N GLU A 66 10.00 -0.14 -15.00
CA GLU A 66 11.32 -0.77 -15.09
C GLU A 66 12.04 -0.43 -16.40
N ARG A 67 11.30 -0.35 -17.52
CA ARG A 67 11.84 0.11 -18.81
C ARG A 67 12.30 1.57 -18.76
N ILE A 68 11.52 2.44 -18.12
CA ILE A 68 11.88 3.86 -17.97
C ILE A 68 13.04 4.01 -17.00
N SER A 69 13.04 3.29 -15.87
CA SER A 69 14.12 3.37 -14.87
C SER A 69 15.45 2.97 -15.48
N LYS A 70 15.50 1.81 -16.17
CA LYS A 70 16.70 1.33 -16.88
C LYS A 70 17.30 2.37 -17.83
N ASN A 71 16.47 3.25 -18.40
CA ASN A 71 16.90 4.30 -19.34
C ASN A 71 17.09 5.70 -18.71
N HIS A 72 16.66 5.94 -17.47
CA HIS A 72 16.62 7.27 -16.82
C HIS A 72 17.14 7.25 -15.37
N HIS A 73 18.14 6.43 -15.07
CA HIS A 73 18.68 6.30 -13.71
C HIS A 73 19.49 7.51 -13.20
N SER A 74 19.85 8.50 -14.04
CA SER A 74 20.87 9.50 -13.67
C SER A 74 20.36 10.93 -13.35
N LEU A 75 19.07 11.25 -13.46
CA LEU A 75 18.61 12.66 -13.37
C LEU A 75 17.47 12.96 -12.38
N GLN A 76 16.99 11.99 -11.60
CA GLN A 76 15.86 12.24 -10.68
C GLN A 76 16.31 12.27 -9.21
N SER A 77 16.25 13.46 -8.61
CA SER A 77 16.52 13.65 -7.17
C SER A 77 15.46 13.03 -6.25
N ASN A 78 14.27 12.68 -6.78
CA ASN A 78 13.19 12.04 -6.05
C ASN A 78 12.40 11.09 -6.97
N PRO A 79 12.77 9.80 -7.04
CA PRO A 79 12.12 8.83 -7.93
C PRO A 79 10.73 8.42 -7.45
N GLN A 80 10.38 8.71 -6.18
CA GLN A 80 9.04 8.47 -5.68
C GLN A 80 8.09 9.58 -6.13
N GLY A 81 6.93 9.19 -6.66
CA GLY A 81 5.90 10.15 -7.09
C GLY A 81 5.47 11.06 -5.95
N ARG A 82 5.03 12.28 -6.28
CA ARG A 82 4.68 13.31 -5.27
C ARG A 82 3.42 12.97 -4.44
N ARG A 83 2.70 11.90 -4.76
CA ARG A 83 1.40 11.59 -4.14
C ARG A 83 1.55 10.64 -2.97
N VAL A 84 0.65 10.76 -2.00
CA VAL A 84 0.55 9.83 -0.86
C VAL A 84 0.34 8.39 -1.33
N ALA A 85 -0.43 8.18 -2.41
CA ALA A 85 -0.67 6.88 -3.03
C ALA A 85 0.56 6.29 -3.74
N ASP A 86 1.50 7.13 -4.19
CA ASP A 86 2.72 6.70 -4.90
C ASP A 86 3.80 6.20 -3.93
N ARG A 87 3.68 6.53 -2.63
CA ARG A 87 4.61 6.06 -1.59
C ARG A 87 4.52 4.55 -1.43
N VAL A 88 5.69 3.91 -1.32
CA VAL A 88 5.79 2.46 -1.08
C VAL A 88 5.01 2.11 0.18
N VAL A 89 4.10 1.15 0.06
CA VAL A 89 3.37 0.59 1.20
C VAL A 89 4.26 -0.44 1.87
N GLU A 90 4.66 -0.16 3.10
CA GLU A 90 5.40 -1.05 3.98
C GLU A 90 4.50 -1.55 5.10
N VAL A 91 4.78 -2.75 5.60
CA VAL A 91 4.10 -3.31 6.78
C VAL A 91 4.64 -2.59 8.01
N TYR A 92 3.76 -1.87 8.71
CA TYR A 92 4.15 -1.08 9.87
C TYR A 92 4.14 -1.89 11.16
N ILE A 93 3.18 -2.82 11.30
CA ILE A 93 3.07 -3.73 12.45
C ILE A 93 3.03 -5.17 11.92
N ASP A 94 4.00 -6.00 12.35
CA ASP A 94 4.02 -7.44 12.06
C ASP A 94 3.66 -8.22 13.33
N LEU A 95 2.37 -8.55 13.48
CA LEU A 95 1.87 -9.41 14.56
C LEU A 95 2.18 -10.88 14.30
N ALA A 96 2.27 -11.28 13.03
CA ALA A 96 2.62 -12.65 12.66
C ALA A 96 4.00 -13.05 13.20
N LYS A 97 4.99 -12.13 13.12
CA LYS A 97 6.31 -12.34 13.70
C LYS A 97 6.27 -12.52 15.22
N LYS A 98 5.45 -11.71 15.91
CA LYS A 98 5.28 -11.81 17.38
C LYS A 98 4.64 -13.13 17.80
N GLN A 99 3.60 -13.57 17.08
CA GLN A 99 2.91 -14.84 17.38
C GLN A 99 3.80 -16.05 17.13
N LEU A 100 4.59 -16.04 16.05
CA LEU A 100 5.56 -17.11 15.79
C LEU A 100 6.65 -17.18 16.87
N GLN A 101 7.12 -16.03 17.36
CA GLN A 101 8.08 -15.99 18.47
C GLN A 101 7.50 -16.50 19.80
N ALA A 102 6.19 -16.42 20.00
CA ALA A 102 5.54 -16.94 21.21
C ALA A 102 5.27 -18.46 21.15
N LEU A 103 5.39 -19.07 19.97
CA LEU A 103 5.20 -20.51 19.74
C LEU A 103 6.53 -21.30 19.76
N CYS A 104 7.67 -20.62 19.72
CA CYS A 104 9.02 -21.20 19.85
C CYS A 104 9.54 -21.03 21.28
#